data_AF-W1XZA9-F1
#
_entry.id   AF-W1XZA9-F1
#
_cell.length_a   1.000
_cell.length_b   1.000
_cell.length_c   1.000
_cell.angle_alpha   90.00
_cell.angle_beta   90.00
_cell.angle_gamma   90.00
#
_symmetry.space_group_name_H-M   'P 1'
#
loop_
_entity.id
_entity.type
_entity.pdbx_description
1 polymer ?
#
loop_
_entity_poly.entity_id
_entity_poly.type
_entity_poly.pdbx_seq_one_letter_code
_entity_poly.pdbx_strand_id
1 'polypeptide(L)'
;WRIGFMVGNKTLVSALARIKSYHDYGTFTPLQVAAIAALEGDQQCVRDIAEQYKRRRDVLVKGLHEAGWMVEMPKASMYVWAKIPEPYAAMGSLEFAKKLLNEAKVCVSPGIGFGDYGDTHVRFALI
;
A
#
# COMPACT_ATOMS: atom_id res chain seq x y z
N TRP A 1 -2.20 15.17 -1.82
CA TRP A 1 -2.87 15.74 -0.62
C TRP A 1 -2.49 14.94 0.62
N ARG A 2 -2.33 15.59 1.77
CA ARG A 2 -1.97 14.97 3.06
C ARG A 2 -2.98 15.40 4.13
N ILE A 3 -4.05 14.62 4.27
CA ILE A 3 -5.10 14.85 5.26
C ILE A 3 -5.62 13.51 5.79
N GLY A 4 -5.96 13.49 7.07
CA GLY A 4 -6.47 12.34 7.81
C GLY A 4 -6.84 12.77 9.23
N PHE A 5 -7.33 11.84 10.05
CA PHE A 5 -7.72 12.11 11.42
C PHE A 5 -7.29 10.98 12.36
N MET A 6 -7.20 11.27 13.65
CA MET A 6 -6.93 10.30 14.71
C MET A 6 -8.10 10.31 15.70
N VAL A 7 -8.60 9.14 16.06
CA VAL A 7 -9.65 8.93 17.06
C VAL A 7 -9.18 7.91 18.09
N GLY A 8 -9.81 7.87 19.27
CA GLY A 8 -9.49 6.90 20.32
C GLY A 8 -9.29 7.56 21.68
N ASN A 9 -8.16 7.26 22.33
CA ASN A 9 -7.91 7.68 23.71
C ASN A 9 -7.83 9.20 23.85
N LYS A 10 -8.66 9.78 24.73
CA LYS A 10 -8.74 11.22 24.96
C LYS A 10 -7.39 11.83 25.36
N THR A 11 -6.64 11.18 26.24
CA THR A 11 -5.32 11.66 26.69
C THR A 11 -4.33 11.73 25.53
N LEU A 12 -4.29 10.70 24.68
CA LEU A 12 -3.43 10.67 23.49
C LEU A 12 -3.86 11.71 22.45
N VAL A 13 -5.16 11.90 22.21
CA VAL A 13 -5.68 12.93 21.31
C VAL A 13 -5.29 14.32 21.79
N SER A 14 -5.44 14.62 23.08
CA SER A 14 -5.01 15.90 23.67
C SER A 14 -3.49 16.09 23.68
N ALA A 15 -2.71 15.01 23.76
CA ALA A 15 -1.25 15.07 23.62
C ALA A 15 -0.86 15.43 22.17
N LEU A 16 -1.48 14.78 21.17
CA LEU A 16 -1.24 15.10 19.77
C LEU A 16 -1.63 16.54 19.43
N ALA A 17 -2.76 17.03 19.94
CA ALA A 17 -3.19 18.41 19.73
C ALA A 17 -2.16 19.43 20.24
N ARG A 18 -1.59 19.21 21.43
CA ARG A 18 -0.55 20.06 22.01
C ARG A 18 0.74 20.05 21.18
N ILE A 19 1.18 18.89 20.72
CA ILE A 19 2.37 18.79 19.86
C ILE A 19 2.11 19.55 18.54
N LYS A 20 0.96 19.33 17.91
CA LYS A 20 0.61 19.93 16.63
C LYS A 20 0.57 21.46 16.67
N SER A 21 0.11 22.07 17.77
CA SER A 21 0.12 23.54 17.93
C SER A 21 1.51 24.17 17.94
N TYR A 22 2.57 23.41 18.22
CA TYR A 22 3.96 23.89 18.13
C TYR A 22 4.58 23.66 16.74
N HIS A 23 3.96 22.82 15.91
CA HIS A 23 4.49 22.44 14.59
C HIS A 23 3.81 23.17 13.43
N ASP A 24 2.49 23.38 13.52
CA ASP A 24 1.73 24.04 12.46
C ASP A 24 0.61 24.93 13.01
N TYR A 25 0.12 25.82 12.15
CA TYR A 25 -1.00 26.74 12.45
C TYR A 25 -2.37 26.10 12.14
N GLY A 26 -2.43 24.77 12.10
CA GLY A 26 -3.58 24.02 11.64
C GLY A 26 -3.45 23.51 10.20
N THR A 27 -4.26 22.51 9.87
CA THR A 27 -4.32 21.95 8.52
C THR A 27 -4.92 22.98 7.54
N PHE A 28 -4.40 23.05 6.32
CA PHE A 28 -4.88 23.97 5.29
C PHE A 28 -6.41 23.93 5.12
N THR A 29 -7.09 25.04 5.45
CA THR A 29 -8.56 25.09 5.60
C THR A 29 -9.33 24.61 4.36
N PRO A 30 -8.96 24.97 3.12
CA PRO A 30 -9.63 24.43 1.93
C PRO A 30 -9.54 22.90 1.84
N LEU A 31 -8.45 22.30 2.29
CA LEU A 31 -8.30 20.85 2.32
C LEU A 31 -9.18 20.21 3.41
N GLN A 32 -9.39 20.89 4.53
CA GLN A 32 -10.34 20.44 5.56
C GLN A 32 -11.77 20.42 5.02
N VAL A 33 -12.19 21.47 4.30
CA VAL A 33 -13.51 21.52 3.65
C VAL A 33 -13.66 20.42 2.59
N ALA A 34 -12.62 20.19 1.78
CA ALA A 34 -12.61 19.08 0.83
C ALA A 34 -12.73 17.70 1.51
N ALA A 35 -12.13 17.53 2.69
CA ALA A 35 -12.26 16.29 3.47
C ALA A 35 -13.67 16.09 4.04
N ILE A 36 -14.38 17.17 4.41
CA ILE A 36 -15.81 17.08 4.79
C ILE A 36 -16.61 16.54 3.62
N ALA A 37 -16.47 17.14 2.43
CA ALA A 37 -17.17 16.67 1.23
C ALA A 37 -16.83 15.21 0.88
N ALA A 38 -15.58 14.79 1.08
CA ALA A 38 -15.16 13.41 0.86
C ALA A 38 -15.74 12.40 1.86
N LEU A 39 -15.98 12.80 3.11
CA LEU A 39 -16.49 11.93 4.17
C LEU A 39 -18.03 11.89 4.24
N GLU A 40 -18.69 13.03 4.03
CA GLU A 40 -20.15 13.16 4.16
C GLU A 40 -20.91 12.96 2.83
N GLY A 41 -20.24 13.22 1.70
CA GLY A 41 -20.82 13.05 0.37
C GLY A 41 -21.03 11.59 -0.03
N ASP A 42 -21.52 11.38 -1.25
CA ASP A 42 -21.72 10.02 -1.80
C ASP A 42 -20.39 9.25 -1.87
N GLN A 43 -20.39 8.07 -1.25
CA GLN A 43 -19.26 7.17 -1.18
C GLN A 43 -19.13 6.26 -2.42
N GLN A 44 -19.91 6.50 -3.49
CA GLN A 44 -19.80 5.74 -4.73
C GLN A 44 -18.39 5.83 -5.33
N CYS A 45 -17.75 7.01 -5.27
CA CYS A 45 -16.38 7.17 -5.76
C CYS A 45 -15.38 6.23 -5.04
N VAL A 46 -15.57 5.97 -3.75
CA VAL A 46 -14.74 5.02 -2.98
C VAL A 46 -15.02 3.58 -3.39
N ARG A 47 -16.29 3.23 -3.64
CA ARG A 47 -16.67 1.89 -4.14
C ARG A 47 -16.08 1.63 -5.53
N ASP A 48 -16.11 2.61 -6.40
CA ASP A 48 -15.53 2.50 -7.75
C ASP A 48 -14.01 2.32 -7.69
N ILE A 49 -13.33 3.07 -6.82
CA ILE A 49 -11.89 2.93 -6.58
C ILE A 49 -11.57 1.52 -6.04
N ALA A 50 -12.34 1.01 -5.07
CA ALA A 50 -12.14 -0.32 -4.52
C ALA A 50 -12.33 -1.41 -5.59
N GLU A 51 -13.35 -1.28 -6.44
CA GLU A 51 -13.61 -2.20 -7.55
C GLU A 51 -12.51 -2.12 -8.62
N GLN A 52 -11.97 -0.93 -8.90
CA GLN A 52 -10.82 -0.77 -9.80
C GLN A 52 -9.59 -1.51 -9.27
N TYR A 53 -9.26 -1.37 -7.98
CA TYR A 53 -8.15 -2.11 -7.37
C TYR A 53 -8.39 -3.63 -7.40
N LYS A 54 -9.62 -4.06 -7.15
CA LYS A 54 -10.00 -5.48 -7.23
C LYS A 54 -9.77 -6.05 -8.63
N ARG A 55 -10.20 -5.35 -9.68
CA ARG A 55 -9.97 -5.79 -11.08
C ARG A 55 -8.47 -5.86 -11.41
N ARG A 56 -7.70 -4.85 -11.01
CA ARG A 56 -6.23 -4.85 -11.19
C ARG A 56 -5.56 -6.01 -10.46
N ARG A 57 -5.98 -6.27 -9.22
CA ARG A 57 -5.52 -7.42 -8.42
C ARG A 57 -5.80 -8.72 -9.15
N ASP A 58 -7.02 -8.91 -9.63
CA ASP A 58 -7.46 -10.16 -10.25
C ASP A 58 -6.63 -10.48 -11.50
N VAL A 59 -6.35 -9.46 -12.33
CA VAL A 59 -5.47 -9.60 -13.50
C VAL A 59 -4.04 -9.94 -13.10
N LEU A 60 -3.44 -9.21 -12.13
CA LEU A 60 -2.06 -9.45 -11.72
C LEU A 60 -1.90 -10.86 -11.10
N VAL A 61 -2.77 -11.23 -10.16
CA VAL A 61 -2.70 -12.53 -9.47
C VAL A 61 -2.88 -13.67 -10.46
N LYS A 62 -3.89 -13.57 -11.34
CA LYS A 62 -4.14 -14.57 -12.37
C LYS A 62 -2.94 -14.72 -13.32
N GLY A 63 -2.38 -13.61 -13.80
CA GLY A 63 -1.22 -13.65 -14.70
C GLY A 63 0.03 -14.24 -14.03
N LEU A 64 0.26 -13.94 -12.75
CA LEU A 64 1.36 -14.55 -11.99
C LEU A 64 1.14 -16.06 -11.79
N HIS A 65 -0.09 -16.50 -11.50
CA HIS A 65 -0.44 -17.92 -11.40
C HIS A 65 -0.23 -18.67 -12.72
N GLU A 66 -0.66 -18.08 -13.84
CA GLU A 66 -0.47 -18.64 -15.19
C GLU A 66 1.03 -18.76 -15.55
N ALA A 67 1.87 -17.85 -15.06
CA ALA A 67 3.32 -17.91 -15.18
C ALA A 67 4.01 -18.89 -14.19
N GLY A 68 3.23 -19.62 -13.38
CA GLY A 68 3.74 -20.57 -12.38
C GLY A 68 4.15 -19.94 -11.05
N TRP A 69 3.92 -18.65 -10.86
CA TRP A 69 4.21 -17.94 -9.61
C TRP A 69 2.96 -17.86 -8.73
N MET A 70 2.81 -18.84 -7.85
CA MET A 70 1.65 -19.00 -6.96
C MET A 70 1.66 -18.00 -5.80
N VAL A 71 1.24 -16.76 -6.05
CA VAL A 71 1.11 -15.70 -5.04
C VAL A 71 -0.22 -15.77 -4.29
N GLU A 72 -0.25 -15.28 -3.05
CA GLU A 72 -1.49 -15.18 -2.29
C GLU A 72 -2.40 -14.08 -2.85
N MET A 73 -3.71 -14.35 -2.93
CA MET A 73 -4.68 -13.34 -3.35
C MET A 73 -5.03 -12.41 -2.18
N PRO A 74 -4.70 -11.11 -2.24
CA PRO A 74 -4.96 -10.20 -1.13
C PRO A 74 -6.46 -9.91 -1.00
N LYS A 75 -6.95 -9.98 0.24
CA LYS A 75 -8.35 -9.68 0.58
C LYS A 75 -8.63 -8.18 0.64
N ALA A 76 -7.62 -7.36 0.95
CA ALA A 76 -7.69 -5.92 1.09
C ALA A 76 -6.31 -5.29 0.83
N SER A 77 -6.24 -3.96 0.90
CA SER A 77 -5.10 -3.12 0.49
C SER A 77 -4.89 -3.07 -1.03
N MET A 78 -3.86 -2.34 -1.45
CA MET A 78 -3.46 -2.14 -2.85
C MET A 78 -2.20 -2.94 -3.23
N TYR A 79 -1.84 -3.93 -2.41
CA TYR A 79 -0.58 -4.65 -2.55
C TYR A 79 -0.80 -6.15 -2.77
N VAL A 80 -0.01 -6.73 -3.67
CA VAL A 80 0.20 -8.17 -3.73
C VAL A 80 1.55 -8.45 -3.06
N TRP A 81 1.52 -9.21 -1.98
CA TRP A 81 2.70 -9.65 -1.25
C TRP A 81 3.11 -11.02 -1.79
N ALA A 82 4.13 -11.02 -2.65
CA ALA A 82 4.51 -12.18 -3.43
C ALA A 82 5.75 -12.85 -2.81
N LYS A 83 5.58 -14.07 -2.32
CA LYS A 83 6.72 -14.90 -1.87
C LYS A 83 7.62 -15.18 -3.06
N ILE A 84 8.93 -15.02 -2.88
CA ILE A 84 9.91 -15.29 -3.94
C ILE A 84 9.84 -16.79 -4.29
N PRO A 85 9.78 -17.16 -5.58
CA PRO A 85 9.77 -18.57 -5.98
C PRO A 85 11.02 -19.30 -5.49
N GLU A 86 10.89 -20.57 -5.13
CA GLU A 86 11.98 -21.39 -4.55
C GLU A 86 13.30 -21.32 -5.34
N PRO A 87 13.32 -21.37 -6.69
CA PRO A 87 14.57 -21.27 -7.46
C PRO A 87 15.34 -19.95 -7.27
N TYR A 88 14.66 -18.89 -6.81
CA TYR A 88 15.24 -17.57 -6.60
C TYR A 88 15.31 -17.18 -5.12
N ALA A 89 14.81 -18.01 -4.20
CA ALA A 89 14.70 -17.68 -2.78
C ALA A 89 16.07 -17.37 -2.14
N ALA A 90 17.14 -18.07 -2.57
CA ALA A 90 18.49 -17.86 -2.06
C ALA A 90 19.10 -16.48 -2.42
N MET A 91 18.53 -15.76 -3.40
CA MET A 91 19.02 -14.43 -3.81
C MET A 91 18.63 -13.33 -2.81
N GLY A 92 17.60 -13.56 -1.99
CA GLY A 92 16.97 -12.51 -1.18
C GLY A 92 16.16 -11.52 -2.01
N SER A 93 15.37 -10.69 -1.34
CA SER A 93 14.39 -9.81 -1.99
C SER A 93 15.00 -8.68 -2.80
N LEU A 94 16.15 -8.14 -2.38
CA LEU A 94 16.80 -7.03 -3.05
C LEU A 94 17.35 -7.43 -4.43
N GLU A 95 18.12 -8.52 -4.49
CA GLU A 95 18.70 -8.98 -5.75
C GLU A 95 17.63 -9.55 -6.68
N PHE A 96 16.61 -10.22 -6.13
CA PHE A 96 15.47 -10.66 -6.94
C PHE A 96 14.68 -9.47 -7.54
N ALA A 97 14.47 -8.40 -6.78
CA ALA A 97 13.84 -7.18 -7.29
C ALA A 97 14.66 -6.52 -8.41
N LYS A 98 16.00 -6.47 -8.28
CA LYS A 98 16.90 -6.01 -9.35
C LYS A 98 16.83 -6.89 -10.59
N LYS A 99 16.76 -8.21 -10.41
CA LYS A 99 16.59 -9.16 -11.52
C LYS A 99 15.28 -8.93 -12.28
N LEU A 100 14.16 -8.76 -11.57
CA LEU A 100 12.87 -8.41 -12.19
C LEU A 100 12.92 -7.08 -12.96
N LEU A 101 13.59 -6.07 -12.40
CA LEU A 101 13.78 -4.79 -13.08
C LEU A 101 14.58 -4.95 -14.38
N ASN A 102 15.67 -5.72 -14.34
CA ASN A 102 16.58 -5.88 -15.48
C ASN A 102 16.03 -6.81 -16.56
N GLU A 103 15.38 -7.92 -16.20
CA GLU A 103 14.97 -8.96 -17.14
C GLU A 103 13.49 -8.87 -17.51
N ALA A 104 12.61 -8.70 -16.52
CA ALA A 104 11.16 -8.61 -16.75
C ALA A 104 10.68 -7.18 -17.02
N LYS A 105 11.54 -6.17 -16.82
CA LYS A 105 11.20 -4.74 -16.92
C LYS A 105 10.09 -4.33 -15.95
N VAL A 106 10.00 -5.01 -14.80
CA VAL A 106 9.01 -4.75 -13.75
C VAL A 106 9.71 -4.31 -12.49
N CYS A 107 9.34 -3.14 -11.97
CA CYS A 107 9.83 -2.63 -10.69
C CYS A 107 8.93 -3.12 -9.55
N VAL A 108 9.53 -3.74 -8.53
CA VAL A 108 8.85 -4.20 -7.30
C VAL A 108 9.57 -3.66 -6.07
N SER A 109 8.86 -3.54 -4.95
CA SER A 109 9.53 -3.19 -3.69
C SER A 109 10.13 -4.45 -3.06
N PRO A 110 11.43 -4.47 -2.73
CA PRO A 110 12.04 -5.60 -2.03
C PRO A 110 11.50 -5.69 -0.60
N GLY A 111 11.17 -6.90 -0.16
CA GLY A 111 10.54 -7.13 1.13
C GLY A 111 11.40 -6.77 2.34
N ILE A 112 12.73 -6.84 2.22
CA ILE A 112 13.68 -6.39 3.25
C ILE A 112 13.49 -4.91 3.64
N GLY A 113 12.96 -4.08 2.73
CA GLY A 113 12.63 -2.68 3.03
C GLY A 113 11.52 -2.50 4.07
N PHE A 114 10.78 -3.57 4.39
CA PHE A 114 9.74 -3.59 5.44
C PHE A 114 10.21 -4.29 6.72
N GLY A 115 11.49 -4.68 6.80
CA GLY A 115 12.11 -5.42 7.89
C GLY A 115 12.60 -6.81 7.46
N ASP A 116 13.50 -7.40 8.24
CA ASP A 116 14.24 -8.61 7.88
C ASP A 116 13.34 -9.84 7.61
N TYR A 117 12.21 -9.94 8.33
CA TYR A 117 11.21 -10.99 8.11
C TYR A 117 10.53 -10.92 6.74
N GLY A 118 10.67 -9.81 6.02
CA GLY A 118 10.15 -9.61 4.67
C GLY A 118 11.09 -10.06 3.56
N ASP A 119 12.35 -10.43 3.83
CA ASP A 119 13.35 -10.65 2.77
C ASP A 119 13.06 -11.85 1.84
N THR A 120 12.08 -12.67 2.19
CA THR A 120 11.58 -13.77 1.35
C THR A 120 10.48 -13.37 0.38
N HIS A 121 10.12 -12.08 0.32
CA HIS A 121 8.99 -11.57 -0.45
C HIS A 121 9.35 -10.30 -1.23
N VAL A 122 8.52 -10.01 -2.23
CA VAL A 122 8.49 -8.72 -2.93
C VAL A 122 7.06 -8.18 -2.97
N ARG A 123 6.92 -6.86 -3.05
CA ARG A 123 5.61 -6.19 -3.07
C ARG A 123 5.34 -5.55 -4.43
N PHE A 124 4.21 -5.91 -5.01
CA PHE A 124 3.61 -5.19 -6.13
C PHE A 124 2.59 -4.18 -5.60
N ALA A 125 2.52 -3.01 -6.23
CA ALA A 125 1.51 -1.99 -5.95
C ALA A 125 0.59 -1.83 -7.16
N LEU A 126 -0.72 -1.81 -6.93
CA LEU A 126 -1.76 -1.76 -7.97
C LEU A 126 -2.29 -0.34 -8.24
N ILE A 127 -1.49 0.68 -7.89
CA ILE A 127 -1.82 2.11 -8.00
C ILE A 127 -1.81 2.60 -9.45
#